data_AF-A0A256XH44-F1
#
_entry.id   AF-A0A256XH44-F1
#
_cell.length_a   1.000
_cell.length_b   1.000
_cell.length_c   1.000
_cell.angle_alpha   90.00
_cell.angle_beta   90.00
_cell.angle_gamma   90.00
#
_symmetry.space_group_name_H-M   'P 1'
#
loop_
_entity.id
_entity.type
_entity.pdbx_description
1 polymer ?
#
loop_
_entity_poly.entity_id
_entity_poly.type
_entity_poly.pdbx_seq_one_letter_code
_entity_poly.pdbx_strand_id
1 'polypeptide(L)'
;MSENRVPVKFSTRIGEYNPTGRFKFPHQDFIYAILESTSVEEQKKHDFYFFNNILVSRKYSDEAKNFIQRGARKAGFEIEFINE
;
A
#
# COMPACT_ATOMS: atom_id res chain seq x y z
N MET A 1 2.26 18.31 -16.06
CA MET A 1 2.95 17.01 -16.01
C MET A 1 2.42 16.28 -14.78
N SER A 2 1.39 15.46 -14.98
CA SER A 2 0.74 14.65 -13.93
C SER A 2 1.06 13.16 -14.12
N GLU A 3 2.24 12.85 -14.68
CA GLU A 3 2.51 11.56 -15.31
C GLU A 3 2.91 10.43 -14.34
N ASN A 4 3.13 10.72 -13.06
CA ASN A 4 3.55 9.70 -12.08
C ASN A 4 2.52 9.41 -10.98
N ARG A 5 1.23 9.75 -11.18
CA ARG A 5 0.18 9.39 -10.21
C ARG A 5 -0.44 8.04 -10.53
N VAL A 6 -0.34 7.13 -9.57
CA VAL A 6 -0.85 5.77 -9.65
C VAL A 6 -2.16 5.70 -8.88
N PRO A 7 -3.30 5.40 -9.54
CA PRO A 7 -4.57 5.24 -8.86
C PRO A 7 -4.59 3.94 -8.07
N VAL A 8 -4.73 4.02 -6.75
CA VAL A 8 -4.79 2.87 -5.86
C VAL A 8 -6.16 2.83 -5.21
N LYS A 9 -6.93 1.78 -5.51
CA LYS A 9 -8.21 1.58 -4.83
C LYS A 9 -7.95 1.17 -3.40
N PHE A 10 -8.53 1.91 -2.47
CA PHE A 10 -8.34 1.72 -1.05
C PHE A 10 -9.67 1.34 -0.41
N SER A 11 -9.68 0.20 0.31
CA SER A 11 -10.80 -0.20 1.13
C SER A 11 -10.32 -0.70 2.49
N THR A 12 -11.06 -0.32 3.54
CA THR A 12 -10.86 -0.86 4.89
C THR A 12 -11.98 -1.83 5.20
N ARG A 13 -11.63 -2.97 5.79
CA ARG A 13 -12.59 -3.90 6.37
C ARG A 13 -12.38 -3.93 7.87
N ILE A 14 -13.37 -3.47 8.62
CA ILE A 14 -13.38 -3.57 10.06
C ILE A 14 -13.99 -4.94 10.41
N GLY A 15 -13.16 -5.88 10.85
CA GLY A 15 -13.62 -7.17 11.40
C GLY A 15 -13.61 -7.15 12.94
N GLU A 16 -14.05 -8.24 13.57
CA GLU A 16 -14.07 -8.41 15.04
C GLU A 16 -12.67 -8.31 15.70
N TYR A 17 -11.60 -8.56 14.94
CA TYR A 17 -10.26 -8.72 15.51
C TYR A 17 -9.32 -7.53 15.27
N ASN A 18 -9.36 -6.86 14.11
CA ASN A 18 -8.61 -5.63 13.77
C ASN A 18 -9.03 -5.09 12.38
N PRO A 19 -8.89 -3.78 12.10
CA PRO A 19 -9.10 -3.24 10.77
C PRO A 19 -8.04 -3.78 9.79
N THR A 20 -8.51 -4.25 8.64
CA THR A 20 -7.68 -4.69 7.52
C THR A 20 -7.76 -3.68 6.39
N GLY A 21 -6.61 -3.22 5.89
CA GLY A 21 -6.52 -2.24 4.81
C GLY A 21 -6.10 -2.92 3.53
N ARG A 22 -6.85 -2.74 2.45
CA ARG A 22 -6.58 -3.32 1.13
C ARG A 22 -6.25 -2.20 0.16
N PHE A 23 -5.10 -2.33 -0.48
CA PHE A 23 -4.56 -1.38 -1.45
C PHE A 23 -4.43 -2.11 -2.79
N LYS A 24 -5.36 -1.84 -3.70
CA LYS A 24 -5.37 -2.45 -5.02
C LYS A 24 -4.72 -1.50 -6.03
N PHE A 25 -3.56 -1.90 -6.49
CA PHE A 25 -2.75 -1.20 -7.47
C PHE A 25 -3.19 -1.58 -8.90
N PRO A 26 -2.87 -0.78 -9.91
CA PRO A 26 -3.18 -1.13 -11.30
C PRO A 26 -2.32 -2.31 -11.79
N HIS A 27 -1.08 -2.43 -11.31
CA HIS A 27 -0.18 -3.54 -11.61
C HIS A 27 0.61 -3.95 -10.35
N GLN A 28 1.04 -5.22 -10.28
CA GLN A 28 1.81 -5.74 -9.13
C GLN A 28 3.21 -5.11 -9.02
N ASP A 29 3.78 -4.62 -10.12
CA ASP A 29 5.12 -4.00 -10.13
C ASP A 29 5.22 -2.79 -9.20
N PHE A 30 4.12 -2.05 -9.01
CA PHE A 30 4.08 -0.95 -8.05
C PHE A 30 4.24 -1.44 -6.61
N ILE A 31 3.69 -2.61 -6.29
CA ILE A 31 3.87 -3.23 -4.97
C ILE A 31 5.33 -3.63 -4.79
N TYR A 32 5.92 -4.31 -5.79
CA TYR A 32 7.34 -4.68 -5.74
C TYR A 32 8.25 -3.47 -5.59
N ALA A 33 8.04 -2.42 -6.39
CA ALA A 33 8.82 -1.20 -6.32
C ALA A 33 8.75 -0.52 -4.93
N ILE A 34 7.57 -0.51 -4.30
CA ILE A 34 7.39 0.01 -2.93
C ILE A 34 8.14 -0.85 -1.91
N LEU A 35 8.00 -2.18 -2.00
CA LEU A 35 8.65 -3.11 -1.07
C LEU A 35 10.17 -3.09 -1.24
N GLU A 36 10.70 -3.03 -2.47
CA GLU A 36 12.14 -2.91 -2.74
C GLU A 36 12.70 -1.56 -2.28
N SER A 37 11.89 -0.50 -2.32
CA SER A 37 12.28 0.85 -1.87
C SER A 37 12.16 1.07 -0.35
N THR A 38 11.79 0.05 0.42
CA THR A 38 11.53 0.15 1.87
C THR A 38 12.25 -0.96 2.66
N SER A 39 12.50 -0.73 3.94
CA SER A 39 13.21 -1.71 4.77
C SER A 39 12.31 -2.89 5.16
N VAL A 40 12.87 -4.10 5.18
CA VAL A 40 12.16 -5.33 5.60
C VAL A 40 11.63 -5.22 7.03
N GLU A 41 12.34 -4.51 7.92
CA GLU A 41 11.88 -4.26 9.29
C GLU A 41 10.63 -3.39 9.36
N GLU A 42 10.54 -2.33 8.56
CA GLU A 42 9.31 -1.52 8.48
C GLU A 42 8.16 -2.32 7.84
N GLN A 43 8.43 -3.13 6.82
CA GLN A 43 7.41 -3.99 6.19
C GLN A 43 6.77 -4.95 7.20
N LYS A 44 7.58 -5.56 8.08
CA LYS A 44 7.11 -6.50 9.12
C LYS A 44 6.18 -5.84 10.15
N LYS A 45 6.35 -4.54 10.44
CA LYS A 45 5.51 -3.82 11.42
C LYS A 45 4.03 -3.77 11.02
N HIS A 46 3.76 -3.72 9.73
CA HIS A 46 2.40 -3.56 9.19
C HIS A 46 1.72 -4.88 8.81
N ASP A 47 2.41 -6.02 9.02
CA ASP A 47 1.94 -7.38 8.69
C ASP A 47 1.35 -7.45 7.27
N PHE A 48 2.14 -6.94 6.31
CA PHE A 48 1.75 -6.90 4.91
C PHE A 48 1.78 -8.29 4.30
N TYR A 49 0.72 -8.63 3.56
CA TYR A 49 0.72 -9.70 2.58
C TYR A 49 0.18 -9.14 1.27
N PHE A 50 0.67 -9.63 0.14
CA PHE A 50 0.11 -9.25 -1.16
C PHE A 50 -0.27 -10.49 -1.96
N PHE A 51 -1.24 -10.31 -2.85
CA PHE A 51 -1.62 -11.32 -3.82
C PHE A 51 -2.07 -10.59 -5.09
N ASN A 52 -1.55 -11.00 -6.24
CA ASN A 52 -1.77 -10.31 -7.50
C ASN A 52 -1.38 -8.81 -7.37
N ASN A 53 -2.28 -7.89 -7.74
CA ASN A 53 -2.10 -6.45 -7.64
C ASN A 53 -2.69 -5.85 -6.33
N ILE A 54 -2.89 -6.66 -5.28
CA ILE A 54 -3.49 -6.21 -4.03
C ILE A 54 -2.49 -6.40 -2.89
N LEU A 55 -2.09 -5.30 -2.26
CA LEU A 55 -1.35 -5.28 -1.01
C LEU A 55 -2.34 -5.15 0.16
N VAL A 56 -2.20 -5.98 1.17
CA VAL A 56 -3.09 -6.00 2.33
C VAL A 56 -2.29 -5.85 3.61
N SER A 57 -2.70 -4.91 4.47
CA SER A 57 -2.22 -4.81 5.85
C SER A 57 -3.26 -5.42 6.79
N ARG A 58 -2.86 -6.48 7.52
CA ARG A 58 -3.71 -7.14 8.54
C ARG A 58 -3.85 -6.30 9.81
N LYS A 59 -2.96 -5.33 10.01
CA LYS A 59 -2.96 -4.38 11.12
C LYS A 59 -3.01 -2.96 10.55
N TYR A 60 -4.11 -2.65 9.87
CA TYR A 60 -4.22 -1.36 9.21
C TYR A 60 -4.31 -0.23 10.22
N SER A 61 -3.47 0.77 10.03
CA SER A 61 -3.50 2.07 10.67
C SER A 61 -3.14 3.14 9.63
N ASP A 62 -3.32 4.42 9.95
CA ASP A 62 -2.85 5.51 9.09
C ASP A 62 -1.34 5.43 8.84
N GLU A 63 -0.56 4.77 9.70
CA GLU A 63 0.86 4.51 9.47
C GLU A 63 1.09 3.58 8.27
N ALA A 64 0.25 2.57 8.05
CA ALA A 64 0.35 1.69 6.89
C ALA A 64 0.09 2.47 5.58
N LYS A 65 -0.87 3.40 5.62
CA LYS A 65 -1.16 4.30 4.50
C LYS A 65 0.03 5.24 4.21
N ASN A 66 0.60 5.83 5.26
CA ASN A 66 1.79 6.68 5.18
C ASN A 66 3.03 5.90 4.70
N PHE A 67 3.20 4.65 5.14
CA PHE A 67 4.27 3.77 4.69
C PHE A 67 4.21 3.55 3.17
N ILE A 68 3.03 3.21 2.65
CA ILE A 68 2.80 2.97 1.23
C ILE A 68 3.06 4.24 0.40
N GLN A 69 2.59 5.41 0.86
CA GLN A 69 2.86 6.68 0.17
C GLN A 69 4.35 7.06 0.19
N ARG A 70 5.04 6.86 1.32
CA ARG A 70 6.49 7.11 1.42
C ARG A 70 7.27 6.15 0.52
N GLY A 71 6.91 4.87 0.51
CA GLY A 71 7.55 3.87 -0.34
C GLY A 71 7.34 4.17 -1.82
N ALA A 72 6.15 4.62 -2.22
CA ALA A 72 5.88 5.06 -3.60
C ALA A 72 6.76 6.25 -4.00
N ARG A 73 6.87 7.26 -3.13
CA ARG A 73 7.75 8.43 -3.39
C ARG A 73 9.21 8.03 -3.53
N LYS A 74 9.69 7.09 -2.71
CA LYS A 74 11.05 6.54 -2.85
C LYS A 74 11.24 5.75 -4.15
N ALA A 75 10.20 5.05 -4.59
CA ALA A 75 10.16 4.34 -5.87
C ALA A 75 9.97 5.25 -7.10
N GLY A 76 9.80 6.57 -6.90
CA GLY A 76 9.72 7.56 -7.98
C GLY A 76 8.31 7.89 -8.47
N PHE A 77 7.26 7.46 -7.76
CA PHE A 77 5.87 7.74 -8.13
C PHE A 77 5.02 8.22 -6.95
N GLU A 78 3.84 8.74 -7.24
CA GLU A 78 2.86 9.16 -6.23
C GLU A 78 1.62 8.29 -6.28
N ILE A 79 0.99 8.07 -5.12
CA ILE A 79 -0.25 7.30 -5.03
C ILE A 79 -1.42 8.25 -4.86
N GLU A 80 -2.44 8.06 -5.69
CA GLU A 80 -3.75 8.67 -5.54
C GLU A 80 -4.72 7.62 -5.01
N PHE A 81 -5.18 7.79 -3.76
CA PHE A 81 -6.13 6.84 -3.18
C PHE A 81 -7.55 7.13 -3.67
N ILE A 82 -8.15 6.15 -4.30
CA ILE A 82 -9.55 6.17 -4.72
C ILE A 82 -10.32 5.32 -3.72
N ASN A 83 -11.26 5.92 -2.98
CA ASN A 83 -12.15 5.15 -2.10
C ASN A 83 -13.02 4.23 -2.97
N GLU A 84 -13.08 2.95 -2.61
CA GLU A 84 -14.01 1.99 -3.19
C GLU A 84 -15.37 2.03 -2.50
#